data_AF-A0A958I7C2-F1
#
_entry.id   AF-A0A958I7C2-F1
#
_cell.length_a   1.000
_cell.length_b   1.000
_cell.length_c   1.000
_cell.angle_alpha   90.00
_cell.angle_beta   90.00
_cell.angle_gamma   90.00
#
_symmetry.space_group_name_H-M   'P 1'
#
loop_
_entity.id
_entity.type
_entity.pdbx_description
1 polymer ?
#
loop_
_entity_poly.entity_id
_entity_poly.type
_entity_poly.pdbx_seq_one_letter_code
_entity_poly.pdbx_strand_id
1 'polypeptide(L)'
;MKKIILLQILALSLLQCSSSNSEFSSSIYPAGLSITSPTVGQASNSNNNQLIQLGNFDSTQSFTAKRDALESLASGDSTCTFVFPSFVAPFPTPECYGPKLYYKNHPDGADEAVEMGETFPYVPSGDVGIWEENENDQACAAAKMNQEIGNVGQKVDASLLFIAGISCLIETDGDLELPEAGDDLDLTETLASAIEENNPNITIDSATLERLSDASDGFAVYQYNIEATDTSGREFMIYLTHHPVNDDGSNYQGKLWSSYETGNPTEFGTANSYAFSLSYERNEQNLLYRMLSTTYSRATVTGSDMFDTSFDVDPTGCAGANCWENFAQTIGNIDTDTGLGALSYGWQAGTDDADGSTKLARIFNVYTEEVEDETRGYAFFGFGRGFNKTTGDIGTNSINRFICNWAGPGNSHTGTEDRAQKQTMLFNESTGKFESDATNLEYAPKNSCNYDGSGTFGFTTDSSVNLNDVGNQSGMITNNLINLDTDEDFANYTAPTLPSENF
;
A
#
# COMPACT_ATOMS: atom_id res chain seq x y z
N MET A 1 -21.95 77.43 34.49
CA MET A 1 -22.84 76.24 34.66
C MET A 1 -22.15 75.08 33.97
N LYS A 2 -21.62 74.10 34.73
CA LYS A 2 -22.14 72.71 34.88
C LYS A 2 -22.01 71.92 33.56
N LYS A 3 -21.41 70.74 33.39
CA LYS A 3 -20.83 69.60 34.16
C LYS A 3 -20.03 68.78 33.08
N ILE A 4 -18.85 68.16 33.26
CA ILE A 4 -18.42 67.00 34.08
C ILE A 4 -18.93 65.61 33.58
N ILE A 5 -17.99 64.64 33.37
CA ILE A 5 -18.03 63.12 33.45
C ILE A 5 -18.51 62.33 32.19
N LEU A 6 -18.00 61.16 31.72
CA LEU A 6 -17.01 60.08 32.08
C LEU A 6 -16.78 59.23 30.78
N LEU A 7 -15.59 58.77 30.35
CA LEU A 7 -14.85 57.51 30.63
C LEU A 7 -15.58 56.14 30.50
N GLN A 8 -15.09 55.26 29.59
CA GLN A 8 -14.91 53.78 29.64
C GLN A 8 -14.39 53.30 28.26
N ILE A 9 -13.11 52.93 28.04
CA ILE A 9 -12.39 51.64 28.27
C ILE A 9 -13.08 50.42 27.63
N LEU A 10 -12.53 49.85 26.52
CA LEU A 10 -12.09 48.44 26.37
C LEU A 10 -11.57 48.10 24.94
N ALA A 11 -10.35 47.56 24.89
CA ALA A 11 -9.75 46.52 24.02
C ALA A 11 -10.13 46.34 22.53
N LEU A 12 -9.09 46.36 21.66
CA LEU A 12 -8.66 45.27 20.74
C LEU A 12 -7.41 45.77 19.99
N SER A 13 -6.17 45.59 20.47
CA SER A 13 -5.29 44.42 20.27
C SER A 13 -5.44 43.72 18.91
N LEU A 14 -4.32 43.71 18.16
CA LEU A 14 -3.94 42.74 17.13
C LEU A 14 -4.73 42.78 15.81
N LEU A 15 -4.31 43.69 14.91
CA LEU A 15 -4.22 43.36 13.49
C LEU A 15 -2.73 43.18 13.17
N GLN A 16 -2.17 42.05 13.57
CA GLN A 16 -1.06 41.46 12.84
C GLN A 16 -1.73 40.54 11.82
N CYS A 17 -1.54 40.83 10.53
CA CYS A 17 -1.84 39.85 9.50
C CYS A 17 -1.04 38.59 9.83
N SER A 18 -1.72 37.52 10.23
CA SER A 18 -1.21 36.18 10.03
C SER A 18 -1.13 35.97 8.52
N SER A 19 0.03 36.22 7.92
CA SER A 19 0.40 35.42 6.75
C SER A 19 0.36 33.98 7.25
N SER A 20 -0.54 33.17 6.70
CA SER A 20 -0.58 31.72 6.93
C SER A 20 0.84 31.16 6.78
N ASN A 21 1.33 30.44 7.80
CA ASN A 21 2.63 29.77 7.87
C ASN A 21 2.73 28.57 6.90
N SER A 22 2.15 28.65 5.70
CA SER A 22 2.14 27.52 4.76
C SER A 22 3.54 27.09 4.30
N GLU A 23 4.53 27.99 4.35
CA GLU A 23 5.95 27.68 4.05
C GLU A 23 6.65 26.88 5.18
N PHE A 24 6.18 26.96 6.43
CA PHE A 24 6.81 26.25 7.55
C PHE A 24 6.37 24.79 7.58
N SER A 25 5.08 24.52 7.37
CA SER A 25 4.52 23.16 7.30
C SER A 25 5.18 22.28 6.24
N SER A 26 5.38 22.77 5.01
CA SER A 26 5.99 21.98 3.91
C SER A 26 7.49 21.71 4.08
N SER A 27 8.17 22.40 5.00
CA SER A 27 9.61 22.25 5.23
C SER A 27 9.96 21.12 6.21
N ILE A 28 9.03 20.76 7.09
CA ILE A 28 9.23 19.71 8.12
C ILE A 28 8.34 18.49 7.89
N TYR A 29 7.24 18.64 7.14
CA TYR A 29 6.29 17.59 6.83
C TYR A 29 6.21 17.35 5.32
N PRO A 30 6.13 16.08 4.84
CA PRO A 30 5.96 15.76 3.42
C PRO A 30 4.56 16.13 2.90
N ALA A 31 4.30 17.43 2.78
CA ALA A 31 3.06 17.97 2.23
C ALA A 31 2.82 17.43 0.81
N GLY A 32 1.61 16.99 0.50
CA GLY A 32 1.35 16.36 -0.81
C GLY A 32 1.70 14.88 -0.91
N LEU A 33 2.23 14.24 0.14
CA LEU A 33 2.44 12.79 0.14
C LEU A 33 1.09 12.10 0.34
N SER A 34 0.48 11.69 -0.77
CA SER A 34 -0.79 10.98 -0.80
C SER A 34 -0.64 9.74 -1.67
N ILE A 35 -0.87 8.56 -1.08
CA ILE A 35 -0.84 7.30 -1.83
C ILE A 35 -2.28 6.91 -2.18
N THR A 36 -2.57 6.97 -3.48
CA THR A 36 -3.89 6.64 -4.05
C THR A 36 -3.75 5.82 -5.31
N SER A 37 -4.77 5.00 -5.58
CA SER A 37 -4.82 4.21 -6.80
C SER A 37 -5.03 5.12 -8.03
N PRO A 38 -4.27 4.96 -9.12
CA PRO A 38 -4.54 5.67 -10.36
C PRO A 38 -5.81 5.19 -11.08
N THR A 39 -6.48 4.16 -10.56
CA THR A 39 -7.78 3.67 -11.05
C THR A 39 -8.95 3.99 -10.10
N VAL A 40 -8.74 4.76 -9.04
CA VAL A 40 -9.83 5.28 -8.20
C VAL A 40 -10.60 6.36 -8.98
N GLY A 41 -11.91 6.41 -8.78
CA GLY A 41 -12.73 7.44 -9.42
C GLY A 41 -12.27 8.85 -9.05
N GLN A 42 -12.04 9.67 -10.06
CA GLN A 42 -11.52 11.05 -9.94
C GLN A 42 -12.52 12.05 -9.33
N ALA A 43 -13.64 11.58 -8.77
CA ALA A 43 -14.67 12.43 -8.20
C ALA A 43 -14.18 13.07 -6.89
N SER A 44 -13.96 14.38 -6.91
CA SER A 44 -13.59 15.18 -5.74
C SER A 44 -14.73 15.22 -4.73
N ASN A 45 -14.66 14.42 -3.66
CA ASN A 45 -15.52 14.62 -2.50
C ASN A 45 -14.81 15.53 -1.50
N SER A 46 -14.97 16.84 -1.67
CA SER A 46 -14.47 17.87 -0.74
C SER A 46 -15.39 17.97 0.49
N ASN A 47 -15.03 17.33 1.60
CA ASN A 47 -15.69 17.56 2.89
C ASN A 47 -14.79 18.39 3.82
N ASN A 48 -14.78 19.71 3.60
CA ASN A 48 -13.87 20.68 4.24
C ASN A 48 -14.23 21.06 5.70
N ASN A 49 -14.74 20.16 6.56
CA ASN A 49 -15.06 20.57 7.95
C ASN A 49 -15.26 19.43 8.98
N GLN A 50 -14.73 18.23 8.75
CA GLN A 50 -14.77 17.18 9.78
C GLN A 50 -13.41 17.08 10.46
N LEU A 51 -13.44 16.94 11.80
CA LEU A 51 -12.33 16.35 12.55
C LEU A 51 -11.71 15.24 11.71
N ILE A 52 -10.41 15.30 11.47
CA ILE A 52 -9.73 14.31 10.64
C ILE A 52 -9.72 13.00 11.43
N GLN A 53 -10.77 12.22 11.21
CA GLN A 53 -10.98 10.88 11.72
C GLN A 53 -10.60 9.93 10.60
N LEU A 54 -9.63 9.06 10.83
CA LEU A 54 -9.29 8.02 9.84
C LEU A 54 -10.40 7.02 9.58
N GLY A 55 -11.38 6.92 10.50
CA GLY A 55 -12.63 6.21 10.24
C GLY A 55 -13.43 6.78 9.06
N ASN A 56 -13.13 8.02 8.64
CA ASN A 56 -13.68 8.72 7.49
C ASN A 56 -12.61 9.10 6.42
N PHE A 57 -11.32 8.80 6.63
CA PHE A 57 -10.34 8.80 5.52
C PHE A 57 -10.63 7.55 4.71
N ASP A 58 -11.49 7.73 3.73
CA ASP A 58 -11.83 6.70 2.80
C ASP A 58 -10.65 6.56 1.84
N SER A 59 -9.96 5.41 1.86
CA SER A 59 -8.81 5.17 0.98
C SER A 59 -9.20 5.16 -0.51
N THR A 60 -10.50 5.13 -0.79
CA THR A 60 -11.08 5.34 -2.13
C THR A 60 -11.27 6.81 -2.50
N GLN A 61 -10.91 7.75 -1.61
CA GLN A 61 -10.81 9.16 -1.95
C GLN A 61 -9.73 9.41 -2.99
N SER A 62 -9.97 10.42 -3.84
CA SER A 62 -9.01 10.85 -4.84
C SER A 62 -7.72 11.40 -4.21
N PHE A 63 -6.63 11.36 -4.99
CA PHE A 63 -5.32 11.90 -4.63
C PHE A 63 -5.42 13.30 -4.00
N THR A 64 -6.10 14.20 -4.70
CA THR A 64 -6.33 15.60 -4.29
C THR A 64 -7.05 15.73 -2.96
N ALA A 65 -8.12 14.95 -2.73
CA ALA A 65 -8.88 15.07 -1.48
C ALA A 65 -8.05 14.66 -0.26
N LYS A 66 -7.27 13.58 -0.39
CA LYS A 66 -6.36 13.13 0.68
C LYS A 66 -5.25 14.14 0.94
N ARG A 67 -4.61 14.64 -0.12
CA ARG A 67 -3.58 15.69 -0.03
C ARG A 67 -4.13 16.91 0.73
N ASP A 68 -5.23 17.46 0.27
CA ASP A 68 -5.76 18.73 0.79
C ASP A 68 -6.16 18.57 2.28
N ALA A 69 -6.62 17.38 2.70
CA ALA A 69 -6.93 17.08 4.09
C ALA A 69 -5.68 17.00 4.98
N LEU A 70 -4.61 16.35 4.51
CA LEU A 70 -3.33 16.27 5.24
C LEU A 70 -2.66 17.65 5.37
N GLU A 71 -2.66 18.43 4.29
CA GLU A 71 -2.10 19.79 4.27
C GLU A 71 -2.86 20.73 5.21
N SER A 72 -4.19 20.67 5.22
CA SER A 72 -5.04 21.46 6.13
C SER A 72 -4.81 21.14 7.61
N LEU A 73 -4.45 19.89 7.95
CA LEU A 73 -4.06 19.54 9.30
C LEU A 73 -2.69 20.15 9.64
N ALA A 74 -1.71 19.89 8.78
CA ALA A 74 -0.32 20.24 9.04
C ALA A 74 -0.10 21.76 9.08
N SER A 75 -0.95 22.57 8.43
CA SER A 75 -0.86 24.03 8.43
C SER A 75 -1.38 24.72 9.71
N GLY A 76 -1.99 23.97 10.64
CA GLY A 76 -2.61 24.57 11.83
C GLY A 76 -3.94 25.27 11.58
N ASP A 77 -4.53 25.14 10.38
CA ASP A 77 -5.85 25.70 10.05
C ASP A 77 -7.01 24.94 10.75
N SER A 78 -6.69 23.79 11.36
CA SER A 78 -7.60 22.97 12.16
C SER A 78 -7.32 23.10 13.66
N THR A 79 -8.19 22.56 14.52
CA THR A 79 -8.02 22.61 15.99
C THR A 79 -6.90 21.70 16.52
N CYS A 80 -5.96 21.26 15.68
CA CYS A 80 -4.96 20.21 15.94
C CYS A 80 -5.52 18.98 16.66
N THR A 81 -6.80 18.70 16.42
CA THR A 81 -7.54 17.61 17.03
C THR A 81 -7.62 16.48 16.03
N PHE A 82 -7.00 15.35 16.35
CA PHE A 82 -6.97 14.18 15.48
C PHE A 82 -7.33 12.91 16.23
N VAL A 83 -7.88 11.95 15.48
CA VAL A 83 -8.30 10.65 16.01
C VAL A 83 -7.44 9.59 15.34
N PHE A 84 -6.79 8.78 16.17
CA PHE A 84 -6.05 7.63 15.70
C PHE A 84 -7.00 6.66 15.01
N PRO A 85 -6.51 6.04 13.93
CA PRO A 85 -7.27 4.97 13.34
C PRO A 85 -7.34 3.82 14.35
N SER A 86 -8.51 3.18 14.46
CA SER A 86 -8.45 1.74 14.69
C SER A 86 -7.64 1.15 13.54
N PHE A 87 -6.54 0.43 13.78
CA PHE A 87 -5.81 -0.26 12.71
C PHE A 87 -6.82 -1.06 11.86
N VAL A 88 -7.08 -0.57 10.65
CA VAL A 88 -8.29 -0.91 9.91
C VAL A 88 -8.13 -2.30 9.30
N ALA A 89 -9.25 -3.02 9.20
CA ALA A 89 -9.28 -4.29 8.49
C ALA A 89 -8.84 -4.09 7.03
N PRO A 90 -8.04 -5.02 6.45
CA PRO A 90 -7.64 -4.92 5.06
C PRO A 90 -8.86 -4.87 4.14
N PHE A 91 -8.74 -4.14 3.03
CA PHE A 91 -9.76 -4.14 1.98
C PHE A 91 -9.94 -5.56 1.43
N PRO A 92 -11.19 -6.04 1.29
CA PRO A 92 -11.43 -7.38 0.79
C PRO A 92 -10.89 -7.51 -0.63
N THR A 93 -10.12 -8.56 -0.90
CA THR A 93 -9.65 -8.88 -2.25
C THR A 93 -10.85 -9.05 -3.18
N PRO A 94 -10.86 -8.43 -4.38
CA PRO A 94 -11.92 -8.63 -5.37
C PRO A 94 -12.08 -10.11 -5.72
N GLU A 95 -13.32 -10.59 -5.83
CA GLU A 95 -13.61 -11.99 -6.14
C GLU A 95 -13.16 -12.36 -7.56
N CYS A 96 -13.15 -11.38 -8.46
CA CYS A 96 -12.61 -11.52 -9.82
C CYS A 96 -11.10 -11.81 -9.86
N TYR A 97 -10.35 -11.52 -8.78
CA TYR A 97 -8.88 -11.57 -8.75
C TYR A 97 -8.38 -12.63 -7.76
N GLY A 98 -7.72 -13.64 -8.29
CA GLY A 98 -7.12 -14.72 -7.52
C GLY A 98 -8.14 -15.47 -6.65
N PRO A 99 -9.35 -15.82 -7.13
CA PRO A 99 -10.28 -16.61 -6.33
C PRO A 99 -9.68 -17.97 -5.97
N LYS A 100 -10.22 -18.59 -4.92
CA LYS A 100 -9.96 -20.03 -4.69
C LYS A 100 -10.54 -20.82 -5.86
N LEU A 101 -9.75 -21.73 -6.41
CA LEU A 101 -10.17 -22.54 -7.53
C LEU A 101 -10.29 -24.00 -7.11
N TYR A 102 -11.52 -24.45 -6.89
CA TYR A 102 -11.83 -25.83 -6.57
C TYR A 102 -11.75 -26.69 -7.83
N TYR A 103 -11.18 -27.89 -7.74
CA TYR A 103 -10.98 -28.76 -8.90
C TYR A 103 -11.24 -30.23 -8.61
N LYS A 104 -11.51 -31.01 -9.66
CA LYS A 104 -11.57 -32.48 -9.62
C LYS A 104 -10.86 -33.10 -10.81
N ASN A 105 -10.30 -34.28 -10.61
CA ASN A 105 -9.59 -35.08 -11.60
C ASN A 105 -8.50 -34.27 -12.32
N HIS A 106 -7.59 -33.67 -11.56
CA HIS A 106 -6.55 -32.83 -12.13
C HIS A 106 -5.66 -33.61 -13.13
N PRO A 107 -5.38 -33.11 -14.34
CA PRO A 107 -4.63 -33.88 -15.35
C PRO A 107 -3.16 -34.15 -15.00
N ASP A 108 -2.54 -33.29 -14.19
CA ASP A 108 -1.10 -33.37 -13.90
C ASP A 108 -0.75 -34.17 -12.65
N GLY A 109 -1.74 -34.74 -11.95
CA GLY A 109 -1.49 -35.52 -10.75
C GLY A 109 -2.76 -36.15 -10.19
N ALA A 110 -2.60 -37.16 -9.34
CA ALA A 110 -3.73 -37.67 -8.59
C ALA A 110 -4.23 -36.59 -7.63
N ASP A 111 -5.55 -36.40 -7.56
CA ASP A 111 -6.15 -35.58 -6.51
C ASP A 111 -5.75 -36.15 -5.14
N GLU A 112 -5.40 -35.29 -4.19
CA GLU A 112 -5.26 -35.74 -2.82
C GLU A 112 -6.61 -36.29 -2.32
N ALA A 113 -6.58 -37.39 -1.57
CA ALA A 113 -7.79 -38.04 -1.12
C ALA A 113 -8.54 -37.13 -0.12
N VAL A 114 -9.62 -36.49 -0.57
CA VAL A 114 -10.50 -35.73 0.30
C VAL A 114 -11.44 -36.70 1.02
N GLU A 115 -11.37 -36.76 2.36
CA GLU A 115 -12.30 -37.58 3.14
C GLU A 115 -13.75 -37.09 2.97
N MET A 116 -14.69 -38.03 3.01
CA MET A 116 -16.12 -37.75 2.90
C MET A 116 -16.58 -36.81 4.03
N GLY A 117 -16.86 -35.55 3.69
CA GLY A 117 -17.32 -34.51 4.61
C GLY A 117 -16.43 -33.27 4.68
N GLU A 118 -15.30 -33.26 3.98
CA GLU A 118 -14.34 -32.14 3.99
C GLU A 118 -14.20 -31.41 2.64
N THR A 119 -13.64 -30.21 2.72
CA THR A 119 -13.40 -29.25 1.63
C THR A 119 -12.71 -29.90 0.43
N PHE A 120 -13.33 -29.80 -0.75
CA PHE A 120 -12.75 -30.24 -2.03
C PHE A 120 -11.34 -29.69 -2.26
N PRO A 121 -10.48 -30.35 -3.05
CA PRO A 121 -9.14 -29.83 -3.26
C PRO A 121 -9.22 -28.53 -4.09
N TYR A 122 -8.37 -27.56 -3.77
CA TYR A 122 -8.39 -26.23 -4.38
C TYR A 122 -7.00 -25.66 -4.60
N VAL A 123 -6.88 -24.80 -5.59
CA VAL A 123 -5.76 -23.86 -5.71
C VAL A 123 -6.05 -22.67 -4.78
N PRO A 124 -5.11 -22.29 -3.89
CA PRO A 124 -5.25 -21.14 -3.00
C PRO A 124 -5.52 -19.82 -3.73
N SER A 125 -6.02 -18.85 -2.97
CA SER A 125 -6.26 -17.50 -3.48
C SER A 125 -4.95 -16.82 -3.89
N GLY A 126 -5.01 -15.97 -4.91
CA GLY A 126 -3.88 -15.22 -5.46
C GLY A 126 -3.06 -15.95 -6.53
N ASP A 127 -3.18 -17.27 -6.64
CA ASP A 127 -2.38 -18.08 -7.59
C ASP A 127 -2.82 -17.94 -9.05
N VAL A 128 -4.08 -17.57 -9.28
CA VAL A 128 -4.69 -17.56 -10.61
C VAL A 128 -4.79 -16.17 -11.26
N GLY A 129 -4.38 -15.13 -10.56
CA GLY A 129 -4.35 -13.76 -11.10
C GLY A 129 -5.72 -13.20 -11.44
N ILE A 130 -5.80 -12.47 -12.55
CA ILE A 130 -7.07 -11.90 -13.04
C ILE A 130 -7.90 -13.04 -13.62
N TRP A 131 -8.97 -13.45 -12.92
CA TRP A 131 -9.76 -14.63 -13.28
C TRP A 131 -11.04 -14.28 -14.03
N GLU A 132 -11.76 -13.28 -13.55
CA GLU A 132 -12.93 -12.71 -14.23
C GLU A 132 -12.60 -11.32 -14.78
N GLU A 133 -13.29 -10.91 -15.84
CA GLU A 133 -13.03 -9.62 -16.48
C GLU A 133 -13.48 -8.44 -15.60
N ASN A 134 -14.53 -8.62 -14.81
CA ASN A 134 -15.19 -7.52 -14.10
C ASN A 134 -15.46 -7.84 -12.63
N GLU A 135 -15.51 -6.78 -11.82
CA GLU A 135 -15.95 -6.76 -10.42
C GLU A 135 -16.91 -5.58 -10.26
N ASN A 136 -18.19 -5.79 -9.95
CA ASN A 136 -19.17 -4.71 -9.65
C ASN A 136 -19.09 -3.49 -10.60
N ASP A 137 -19.15 -3.75 -11.91
CA ASP A 137 -19.13 -2.76 -13.01
C ASP A 137 -17.79 -2.00 -13.21
N GLN A 138 -16.67 -2.47 -12.64
CA GLN A 138 -15.31 -2.03 -12.99
C GLN A 138 -14.50 -3.21 -13.51
N ALA A 139 -13.45 -2.93 -14.27
CA ALA A 139 -12.46 -3.93 -14.65
C ALA A 139 -11.85 -4.58 -13.41
N CYS A 140 -11.61 -5.89 -13.47
CA CYS A 140 -11.05 -6.62 -12.35
C CYS A 140 -9.68 -6.08 -11.89
N ALA A 141 -8.81 -5.74 -12.83
CA ALA A 141 -7.52 -5.14 -12.54
C ALA A 141 -7.66 -3.78 -11.83
N ALA A 142 -8.61 -2.93 -12.22
CA ALA A 142 -8.89 -1.68 -11.53
C ALA A 142 -9.39 -1.95 -10.10
N ALA A 143 -10.28 -2.92 -9.91
CA ALA A 143 -10.73 -3.33 -8.58
C ALA A 143 -9.57 -3.80 -7.70
N LYS A 144 -8.65 -4.61 -8.27
CA LYS A 144 -7.48 -5.11 -7.55
C LYS A 144 -6.50 -3.99 -7.20
N MET A 145 -6.25 -3.09 -8.13
CA MET A 145 -5.39 -1.95 -7.91
C MET A 145 -5.94 -1.01 -6.82
N ASN A 146 -7.24 -0.72 -6.88
CA ASN A 146 -7.94 0.06 -5.85
C ASN A 146 -7.84 -0.60 -4.47
N GLN A 147 -7.96 -1.92 -4.40
CA GLN A 147 -7.80 -2.68 -3.16
C GLN A 147 -6.36 -2.63 -2.61
N GLU A 148 -5.36 -2.90 -3.45
CA GLU A 148 -3.97 -2.95 -2.99
C GLU A 148 -3.49 -1.56 -2.55
N ILE A 149 -3.74 -0.53 -3.36
CA ILE A 149 -3.33 0.82 -3.00
C ILE A 149 -4.19 1.41 -1.89
N GLY A 150 -5.44 0.97 -1.75
CA GLY A 150 -6.24 1.24 -0.56
C GLY A 150 -5.56 0.73 0.72
N ASN A 151 -5.01 -0.49 0.69
CA ASN A 151 -4.29 -1.07 1.83
C ASN A 151 -2.96 -0.35 2.11
N VAL A 152 -2.18 -0.06 1.07
CA VAL A 152 -0.90 0.68 1.18
C VAL A 152 -1.16 2.08 1.74
N GLY A 153 -2.05 2.83 1.07
CA GLY A 153 -2.33 4.22 1.38
C GLY A 153 -2.86 4.38 2.80
N GLN A 154 -3.78 3.53 3.25
CA GLN A 154 -4.31 3.63 4.62
C GLN A 154 -3.24 3.50 5.72
N LYS A 155 -2.21 2.70 5.49
CA LYS A 155 -1.11 2.51 6.46
C LYS A 155 -0.21 3.74 6.50
N VAL A 156 0.09 4.29 5.33
CA VAL A 156 0.89 5.51 5.21
C VAL A 156 0.12 6.71 5.75
N ASP A 157 -1.15 6.87 5.37
CA ASP A 157 -2.06 7.92 5.87
C ASP A 157 -2.14 7.89 7.40
N ALA A 158 -2.23 6.69 8.00
CA ALA A 158 -2.23 6.52 9.45
C ALA A 158 -0.97 7.11 10.10
N SER A 159 0.22 6.76 9.60
CA SER A 159 1.48 7.28 10.13
C SER A 159 1.64 8.79 9.87
N LEU A 160 1.28 9.26 8.68
CA LEU A 160 1.38 10.67 8.31
C LEU A 160 0.46 11.56 9.15
N LEU A 161 -0.65 11.03 9.66
CA LEU A 161 -1.53 11.81 10.53
C LEU A 161 -0.96 12.07 11.91
N PHE A 162 -0.14 11.16 12.47
CA PHE A 162 0.62 11.46 13.69
C PHE A 162 1.58 12.63 13.45
N ILE A 163 2.27 12.61 12.31
CA ILE A 163 3.32 13.57 11.97
C ILE A 163 2.72 14.93 11.59
N ALA A 164 1.60 14.93 10.85
CA ALA A 164 0.82 16.13 10.58
C ALA A 164 0.25 16.74 11.87
N GLY A 165 -0.21 15.90 12.81
CA GLY A 165 -0.64 16.32 14.14
C GLY A 165 0.47 17.00 14.93
N ILE A 166 1.68 16.43 14.96
CA ILE A 166 2.87 17.06 15.54
C ILE A 166 3.16 18.41 14.88
N SER A 167 3.14 18.45 13.54
CA SER A 167 3.43 19.68 12.79
C SER A 167 2.41 20.79 13.11
N CYS A 168 1.13 20.42 13.21
CA CYS A 168 0.05 21.31 13.66
C CYS A 168 0.30 21.85 15.08
N LEU A 169 0.71 20.99 16.01
CA LEU A 169 0.98 21.38 17.39
C LEU A 169 2.14 22.38 17.47
N ILE A 170 3.22 22.16 16.72
CA ILE A 170 4.35 23.09 16.63
C ILE A 170 3.90 24.45 16.07
N GLU A 171 3.08 24.45 15.03
CA GLU A 171 2.59 25.68 14.37
C GLU A 171 1.63 26.50 15.24
N THR A 172 0.84 25.82 16.07
CA THR A 172 -0.22 26.47 16.86
C THR A 172 0.19 26.79 18.28
N ASP A 173 1.19 26.09 18.82
CA ASP A 173 1.77 26.37 20.13
C ASP A 173 2.91 27.38 20.01
N GLY A 174 2.63 28.64 20.37
CA GLY A 174 3.60 29.73 20.30
C GLY A 174 4.78 29.61 21.26
N ASP A 175 4.81 28.59 22.12
CA ASP A 175 5.95 28.26 23.00
C ASP A 175 6.85 27.15 22.43
N LEU A 176 6.44 26.47 21.34
CA LEU A 176 7.26 25.46 20.66
C LEU A 176 8.11 26.11 19.55
N GLU A 177 9.40 25.80 19.52
CA GLU A 177 10.33 26.22 18.47
C GLU A 177 10.95 24.97 17.82
N LEU A 178 11.27 25.04 16.52
CA LEU A 178 11.99 23.96 15.86
C LEU A 178 13.38 23.77 16.49
N PRO A 179 13.84 22.51 16.61
CA PRO A 179 15.18 22.24 17.11
C PRO A 179 16.25 22.78 16.17
N GLU A 180 17.39 23.17 16.75
CA GLU A 180 18.60 23.51 16.01
C GLU A 180 19.28 22.24 15.46
N ALA A 181 20.26 22.40 14.55
CA ALA A 181 20.98 21.24 13.99
C ALA A 181 21.68 20.40 15.08
N GLY A 182 21.33 19.12 15.15
CA GLY A 182 21.85 18.15 16.09
C GLY A 182 21.11 18.10 17.43
N ASP A 183 20.05 18.90 17.60
CA ASP A 183 19.19 18.88 18.78
C ASP A 183 17.83 18.22 18.46
N ASP A 184 17.14 17.77 19.50
CA ASP A 184 15.79 17.22 19.44
C ASP A 184 14.78 18.05 20.26
N LEU A 185 13.53 18.01 19.81
CA LEU A 185 12.37 18.56 20.50
C LEU A 185 11.51 17.40 21.01
N ASP A 186 11.40 17.27 22.34
CA ASP A 186 10.50 16.32 23.00
C ASP A 186 9.05 16.84 23.00
N LEU A 187 8.17 16.06 22.37
CA LEU A 187 6.76 16.36 22.15
C LEU A 187 5.87 15.35 22.88
N THR A 188 6.43 14.48 23.72
CA THR A 188 5.71 13.35 24.34
C THR A 188 4.48 13.82 25.12
N GLU A 189 4.64 14.78 26.03
CA GLU A 189 3.53 15.31 26.84
C GLU A 189 2.53 16.11 26.01
N THR A 190 3.01 16.91 25.04
CA THR A 190 2.19 17.73 24.15
C THR A 190 1.30 16.83 23.29
N LEU A 191 1.88 15.81 22.66
CA LEU A 191 1.17 14.85 21.84
C LEU A 191 0.17 14.07 22.68
N ALA A 192 0.58 13.53 23.84
CA ALA A 192 -0.30 12.81 24.75
C ALA A 192 -1.53 13.63 25.16
N SER A 193 -1.33 14.91 25.46
CA SER A 193 -2.42 15.82 25.84
C SER A 193 -3.38 16.10 24.68
N ALA A 194 -2.86 16.26 23.45
CA ALA A 194 -3.66 16.54 22.26
C ALA A 194 -4.61 15.39 21.88
N ILE A 195 -4.22 14.15 22.20
CA ILE A 195 -4.97 12.95 21.81
C ILE A 195 -5.87 12.39 22.91
N GLU A 196 -5.70 12.81 24.17
CA GLU A 196 -6.27 12.16 25.36
C GLU A 196 -7.79 11.97 25.25
N GLU A 197 -8.51 13.00 24.80
CA GLU A 197 -9.98 12.98 24.68
C GLU A 197 -10.46 12.03 23.57
N ASN A 198 -9.76 12.00 22.45
CA ASN A 198 -10.20 11.27 21.25
C ASN A 198 -9.63 9.85 21.17
N ASN A 199 -8.54 9.58 21.89
CA ASN A 199 -7.78 8.34 21.83
C ASN A 199 -7.44 7.81 23.23
N PRO A 200 -8.44 7.65 24.13
CA PRO A 200 -8.19 7.29 25.52
C PRO A 200 -7.57 5.89 25.72
N ASN A 201 -7.44 5.12 24.64
CA ASN A 201 -6.89 3.76 24.65
C ASN A 201 -5.43 3.68 24.18
N ILE A 202 -4.82 4.81 23.82
CA ILE A 202 -3.42 4.90 23.38
C ILE A 202 -2.63 5.74 24.38
N THR A 203 -1.46 5.25 24.76
CA THR A 203 -0.47 5.96 25.55
C THR A 203 0.69 6.31 24.64
N ILE A 204 1.14 7.57 24.65
CA ILE A 204 2.37 7.97 23.96
C ILE A 204 3.53 7.68 24.92
N ASP A 205 4.43 6.80 24.50
CA ASP A 205 5.62 6.43 25.25
C ASP A 205 6.79 7.39 24.95
N SER A 206 6.91 7.79 23.68
CA SER A 206 7.86 8.80 23.20
C SER A 206 7.34 9.49 21.95
N ALA A 207 7.58 10.80 21.83
CA ALA A 207 7.42 11.53 20.57
C ALA A 207 8.51 12.61 20.46
N THR A 208 9.34 12.53 19.43
CA THR A 208 10.45 13.48 19.22
C THR A 208 10.51 13.95 17.77
N LEU A 209 10.96 15.19 17.59
CA LEU A 209 11.36 15.77 16.31
C LEU A 209 12.83 16.19 16.44
N GLU A 210 13.72 15.59 15.66
CA GLU A 210 15.13 15.95 15.57
C GLU A 210 15.40 16.73 14.28
N ARG A 211 16.24 17.76 14.34
CA ARG A 211 16.79 18.41 13.13
C ARG A 211 18.21 17.93 12.95
N LEU A 212 18.47 17.15 11.91
CA LEU A 212 19.80 16.67 11.57
C LEU A 212 20.66 17.81 10.98
N SER A 213 21.93 17.51 10.70
CA SER A 213 22.77 18.41 9.91
C SER A 213 22.20 18.57 8.51
N ASP A 214 22.39 19.75 7.91
CA ASP A 214 21.97 20.01 6.54
C ASP A 214 22.60 18.98 5.59
N ALA A 215 21.79 18.48 4.65
CA ALA A 215 22.25 17.57 3.62
C ALA A 215 23.21 18.28 2.64
N SER A 216 23.81 17.51 1.72
CA SER A 216 24.83 18.03 0.80
C SER A 216 24.33 19.12 -0.16
N ASP A 217 23.01 19.23 -0.33
CA ASP A 217 22.31 20.26 -1.09
C ASP A 217 22.03 21.55 -0.29
N GLY A 218 22.31 21.53 1.02
CA GLY A 218 22.16 22.67 1.92
C GLY A 218 20.80 22.78 2.59
N PHE A 219 19.91 21.80 2.43
CA PHE A 219 18.60 21.79 3.07
C PHE A 219 18.59 20.98 4.36
N ALA A 220 17.75 21.39 5.30
CA ALA A 220 17.58 20.72 6.59
C ALA A 220 16.95 19.34 6.41
N VAL A 221 17.31 18.39 7.28
CA VAL A 221 16.68 17.07 7.34
C VAL A 221 16.03 16.90 8.71
N TYR A 222 14.78 16.45 8.72
CA TYR A 222 13.99 16.28 9.93
C TYR A 222 13.68 14.82 10.17
N GLN A 223 13.74 14.41 11.43
CA GLN A 223 13.47 13.04 11.84
C GLN A 223 12.43 13.00 12.95
N TYR A 224 11.33 12.28 12.70
CA TYR A 224 10.30 12.02 13.68
C TYR A 224 10.49 10.61 14.23
N ASN A 225 10.38 10.47 15.55
CA ASN A 225 10.26 9.16 16.20
C ASN A 225 9.07 9.17 17.16
N ILE A 226 8.17 8.21 17.00
CA ILE A 226 6.95 8.09 17.79
C ILE A 226 6.79 6.64 18.24
N GLU A 227 6.71 6.45 19.54
CA GLU A 227 6.44 5.17 20.19
C GLU A 227 5.16 5.30 21.01
N ALA A 228 4.24 4.36 20.83
CA ALA A 228 2.97 4.36 21.54
C ALA A 228 2.53 2.94 21.87
N THR A 229 1.78 2.80 22.95
CA THR A 229 1.25 1.53 23.42
C THR A 229 -0.26 1.63 23.63
N ASP A 230 -1.00 0.63 23.19
CA ASP A 230 -2.43 0.56 23.46
C ASP A 230 -2.76 -0.04 24.83
N THR A 231 -4.03 0.04 25.25
CA THR A 231 -4.50 -0.55 26.52
C THR A 231 -4.34 -2.07 26.63
N SER A 232 -4.07 -2.77 25.53
CA SER A 232 -3.76 -4.21 25.50
C SER A 232 -2.26 -4.49 25.61
N GLY A 233 -1.43 -3.45 25.71
CA GLY A 233 0.04 -3.55 25.75
C GLY A 233 0.66 -3.81 24.38
N ARG A 234 -0.05 -3.49 23.29
CA ARG A 234 0.45 -3.62 21.92
C ARG A 234 1.25 -2.38 21.55
N GLU A 235 2.47 -2.60 21.10
CA GLU A 235 3.38 -1.53 20.70
C GLU A 235 3.14 -1.09 19.25
N PHE A 236 3.37 0.20 19.03
CA PHE A 236 3.33 0.89 17.77
C PHE A 236 4.52 1.83 17.64
N MET A 237 5.22 1.75 16.52
CA MET A 237 6.37 2.60 16.21
C MET A 237 6.15 3.30 14.88
N ILE A 238 6.42 4.59 14.81
CA ILE A 238 6.54 5.37 13.58
C ILE A 238 7.89 6.07 13.59
N TYR A 239 8.57 6.00 12.46
CA TYR A 239 9.75 6.79 12.20
C TYR A 239 9.66 7.41 10.81
N LEU A 240 9.92 8.71 10.70
CA LEU A 240 9.98 9.41 9.43
C LEU A 240 11.27 10.22 9.35
N THR A 241 12.04 10.03 8.29
CA THR A 241 13.04 11.00 7.85
C THR A 241 12.47 11.77 6.66
N HIS A 242 12.45 13.10 6.76
CA HIS A 242 11.98 14.00 5.72
C HIS A 242 13.06 15.02 5.34
N HIS A 243 13.30 15.14 4.04
CA HIS A 243 14.30 16.04 3.46
C HIS A 243 13.65 16.86 2.34
N PRO A 244 13.29 18.14 2.58
CA PRO A 244 12.98 19.08 1.51
C PRO A 244 14.21 19.34 0.64
N VAL A 245 14.05 19.39 -0.68
CA VAL A 245 15.17 19.63 -1.62
C VAL A 245 15.04 20.98 -2.34
N ASN A 246 14.12 21.82 -1.89
CA ASN A 246 13.94 23.20 -2.32
C ASN A 246 13.34 24.07 -1.21
N ASP A 247 13.45 25.39 -1.38
CA ASP A 247 13.10 26.39 -0.36
C ASP A 247 11.61 26.35 0.05
N ASP A 248 10.71 25.99 -0.86
CA ASP A 248 9.26 25.96 -0.60
C ASP A 248 8.75 24.58 -0.14
N GLY A 249 9.62 23.57 -0.06
CA GLY A 249 9.28 22.20 0.33
C GLY A 249 8.34 21.49 -0.64
N SER A 250 8.15 22.00 -1.87
CA SER A 250 7.32 21.34 -2.88
C SER A 250 7.97 20.08 -3.45
N ASN A 251 9.31 20.03 -3.44
CA ASN A 251 10.11 18.86 -3.79
C ASN A 251 10.76 18.32 -2.53
N TYR A 252 10.70 17.00 -2.36
CA TYR A 252 11.28 16.36 -1.20
C TYR A 252 11.53 14.88 -1.44
N GLN A 253 12.24 14.29 -0.51
CA GLN A 253 12.42 12.86 -0.40
C GLN A 253 12.39 12.46 1.07
N GLY A 254 12.28 11.16 1.32
CA GLY A 254 12.31 10.68 2.68
C GLY A 254 12.03 9.19 2.79
N LYS A 255 12.01 8.75 4.04
CA LYS A 255 11.72 7.37 4.41
C LYS A 255 10.82 7.33 5.63
N LEU A 256 9.73 6.60 5.51
CA LEU A 256 8.81 6.28 6.59
C LEU A 256 8.94 4.78 6.89
N TRP A 257 9.10 4.39 8.14
CA TRP A 257 8.85 3.02 8.54
C TRP A 257 7.96 2.98 9.76
N SER A 258 7.21 1.89 9.87
CA SER A 258 6.33 1.68 11.02
C SER A 258 6.08 0.22 11.25
N SER A 259 5.88 -0.12 12.52
CA SER A 259 5.43 -1.44 12.92
C SER A 259 4.30 -1.35 13.95
N TYR A 260 3.39 -2.31 13.91
CA TYR A 260 2.30 -2.43 14.88
C TYR A 260 2.04 -3.88 15.23
N GLU A 261 1.82 -4.15 16.52
CA GLU A 261 1.39 -5.48 16.97
C GLU A 261 -0.11 -5.69 16.67
N THR A 262 -0.45 -6.79 15.99
CA THR A 262 -1.83 -7.00 15.51
C THR A 262 -2.71 -7.74 16.52
N GLY A 263 -2.11 -8.43 17.50
CA GLY A 263 -2.81 -9.27 18.48
C GLY A 263 -3.48 -10.53 17.90
N ASN A 264 -3.55 -10.67 16.56
CA ASN A 264 -4.13 -11.82 15.88
C ASN A 264 -3.03 -12.83 15.51
N PRO A 265 -3.27 -14.14 15.68
CA PRO A 265 -2.35 -15.15 15.18
C PRO A 265 -2.31 -15.18 13.65
N THR A 266 -1.15 -15.56 13.06
CA THR A 266 -1.04 -15.87 11.61
C THR A 266 -1.84 -17.14 11.31
N GLU A 267 -1.94 -17.52 10.02
CA GLU A 267 -2.29 -18.89 9.64
C GLU A 267 -1.35 -19.95 10.29
N PHE A 268 -0.20 -19.51 10.80
CA PHE A 268 0.82 -20.30 11.49
C PHE A 268 0.79 -20.21 13.04
N GLY A 269 -0.19 -19.50 13.64
CA GLY A 269 -0.58 -19.70 15.05
C GLY A 269 0.13 -18.88 16.13
N THR A 270 0.90 -17.82 15.80
CA THR A 270 1.55 -16.94 16.80
C THR A 270 1.10 -15.48 16.67
N ALA A 271 1.09 -14.72 17.77
CA ALA A 271 0.94 -13.27 17.73
C ALA A 271 1.95 -12.65 16.76
N ASN A 272 1.58 -11.54 16.11
CA ASN A 272 2.34 -10.97 15.01
C ASN A 272 2.54 -9.47 15.10
N SER A 273 3.61 -9.04 14.42
CA SER A 273 3.88 -7.64 14.14
C SER A 273 3.81 -7.41 12.64
N TYR A 274 2.97 -6.49 12.23
CA TYR A 274 3.03 -5.98 10.87
C TYR A 274 4.11 -4.90 10.80
N ALA A 275 4.89 -4.92 9.73
CA ALA A 275 5.92 -3.92 9.47
C ALA A 275 5.82 -3.43 8.03
N PHE A 276 6.07 -2.13 7.83
CA PHE A 276 6.27 -1.57 6.50
C PHE A 276 7.36 -0.50 6.51
N SER A 277 8.03 -0.34 5.38
CA SER A 277 8.93 0.76 5.07
C SER A 277 8.51 1.37 3.74
N LEU A 278 8.60 2.69 3.62
CA LEU A 278 8.22 3.49 2.48
C LEU A 278 9.34 4.49 2.19
N SER A 279 10.07 4.29 1.10
CA SER A 279 10.89 5.35 0.50
C SER A 279 9.99 6.17 -0.44
N TYR A 280 10.14 7.49 -0.43
CA TYR A 280 9.39 8.37 -1.32
C TYR A 280 10.24 9.53 -1.84
N GLU A 281 9.91 9.99 -3.04
CA GLU A 281 10.50 11.16 -3.69
C GLU A 281 9.41 11.88 -4.46
N ARG A 282 9.26 13.17 -4.22
CA ARG A 282 8.32 14.03 -4.93
C ARG A 282 9.08 15.14 -5.63
N ASN A 283 8.70 15.36 -6.89
CA ASN A 283 9.01 16.58 -7.61
C ASN A 283 7.71 17.21 -8.17
N GLU A 284 7.85 18.29 -8.93
CA GLU A 284 6.74 19.01 -9.55
C GLU A 284 5.85 18.14 -10.47
N GLN A 285 6.37 17.04 -11.02
CA GLN A 285 5.63 16.20 -11.98
C GLN A 285 5.23 14.85 -11.38
N ASN A 286 6.04 14.29 -10.48
CA ASN A 286 5.91 12.89 -10.07
C ASN A 286 6.06 12.70 -8.57
N LEU A 287 5.28 11.78 -8.04
CA LEU A 287 5.46 11.14 -6.74
C LEU A 287 5.91 9.70 -6.99
N LEU A 288 7.19 9.44 -6.72
CA LEU A 288 7.81 8.13 -6.70
C LEU A 288 7.72 7.56 -5.29
N TYR A 289 7.38 6.28 -5.17
CA TYR A 289 7.46 5.59 -3.90
C TYR A 289 7.76 4.11 -4.06
N ARG A 290 8.38 3.55 -3.02
CA ARG A 290 8.57 2.12 -2.85
C ARG A 290 8.16 1.75 -1.44
N MET A 291 7.18 0.86 -1.30
CA MET A 291 6.83 0.26 -0.02
C MET A 291 7.27 -1.20 0.01
N LEU A 292 7.95 -1.60 1.08
CA LEU A 292 8.06 -3.00 1.50
C LEU A 292 7.13 -3.23 2.69
N SER A 293 6.50 -4.40 2.75
CA SER A 293 5.72 -4.76 3.93
C SER A 293 5.65 -6.26 4.15
N THR A 294 5.48 -6.68 5.39
CA THR A 294 5.27 -8.08 5.73
C THR A 294 4.62 -8.20 7.12
N THR A 295 4.15 -9.41 7.44
CA THR A 295 3.78 -9.78 8.80
C THR A 295 4.83 -10.74 9.36
N TYR A 296 5.46 -10.38 10.48
CA TYR A 296 6.41 -11.25 11.18
C TYR A 296 5.76 -12.05 12.29
N SER A 297 6.24 -13.28 12.49
CA SER A 297 5.93 -14.07 13.69
C SER A 297 6.67 -13.53 14.90
N ARG A 298 5.92 -13.06 15.91
CA ARG A 298 6.47 -12.44 17.14
C ARG A 298 7.26 -13.40 18.02
N ALA A 299 7.18 -14.72 17.79
CA ALA A 299 8.06 -15.67 18.46
C ALA A 299 9.54 -15.49 18.07
N THR A 300 9.82 -14.71 17.02
CA THR A 300 11.12 -14.72 16.33
C THR A 300 11.76 -13.35 16.12
N VAL A 301 11.07 -12.24 16.43
CA VAL A 301 11.54 -10.86 16.18
C VAL A 301 11.17 -9.88 17.29
N THR A 302 12.04 -8.90 17.52
CA THR A 302 11.79 -7.63 18.22
C THR A 302 11.78 -6.47 17.22
N GLY A 303 11.27 -5.29 17.59
CA GLY A 303 11.05 -4.16 16.67
C GLY A 303 12.21 -3.86 15.70
N SER A 304 13.45 -3.82 16.22
CA SER A 304 14.66 -3.56 15.43
C SER A 304 15.06 -4.70 14.48
N ASP A 305 14.59 -5.92 14.73
CA ASP A 305 14.89 -7.05 13.85
C ASP A 305 14.04 -7.00 12.56
N MET A 306 12.97 -6.20 12.53
CA MET A 306 12.06 -6.11 11.38
C MET A 306 12.61 -5.24 10.25
N PHE A 307 13.66 -4.46 10.51
CA PHE A 307 14.21 -3.47 9.59
C PHE A 307 15.72 -3.62 9.46
N ASP A 308 16.23 -3.40 8.26
CA ASP A 308 17.66 -3.42 8.00
C ASP A 308 18.33 -2.08 8.40
N THR A 309 19.63 -1.96 8.15
CA THR A 309 20.39 -0.74 8.48
C THR A 309 20.00 0.48 7.65
N SER A 310 19.27 0.28 6.56
CA SER A 310 18.69 1.32 5.72
C SER A 310 17.23 1.59 6.08
N PHE A 311 16.74 0.99 7.17
CA PHE A 311 15.36 1.05 7.65
C PHE A 311 14.32 0.49 6.66
N ASP A 312 14.75 -0.39 5.75
CA ASP A 312 13.85 -1.16 4.92
C ASP A 312 13.39 -2.41 5.67
N VAL A 313 12.15 -2.87 5.43
CA VAL A 313 11.68 -4.15 5.98
C VAL A 313 12.63 -5.28 5.55
N ASP A 314 13.17 -6.00 6.53
CA ASP A 314 14.25 -6.97 6.31
C ASP A 314 13.73 -8.41 6.19
N PRO A 315 13.74 -9.04 5.01
CA PRO A 315 13.31 -10.43 4.87
C PRO A 315 14.22 -11.41 5.63
N THR A 316 15.44 -11.01 6.00
CA THR A 316 16.42 -11.82 6.76
C THR A 316 16.36 -11.61 8.26
N GLY A 317 15.61 -10.60 8.70
CA GLY A 317 15.49 -10.15 10.09
C GLY A 317 14.81 -11.13 11.04
N CYS A 318 14.44 -12.33 10.60
CA CYS A 318 13.75 -13.32 11.42
C CYS A 318 14.36 -14.72 11.34
N ALA A 319 14.26 -15.46 12.45
CA ALA A 319 14.78 -16.81 12.56
C ALA A 319 13.68 -17.88 12.37
N GLY A 320 13.95 -18.92 11.59
CA GLY A 320 13.10 -20.11 11.48
C GLY A 320 12.42 -20.32 10.12
N ALA A 321 11.69 -21.42 10.00
CA ALA A 321 10.78 -21.65 8.88
C ALA A 321 9.54 -20.77 9.06
N ASN A 322 9.06 -20.14 7.98
CA ASN A 322 7.85 -19.31 7.98
C ASN A 322 7.85 -18.17 9.03
N CYS A 323 9.00 -17.50 9.19
CA CYS A 323 9.15 -16.43 10.17
C CYS A 323 8.49 -15.10 9.74
N TRP A 324 8.17 -14.97 8.46
CA TRP A 324 7.26 -13.96 7.94
C TRP A 324 6.26 -14.57 6.95
N GLU A 325 5.14 -13.87 6.76
CA GLU A 325 4.13 -14.14 5.74
C GLU A 325 3.74 -12.85 5.02
N ASN A 326 3.21 -13.01 3.81
CA ASN A 326 2.70 -11.91 2.97
C ASN A 326 3.75 -10.81 2.75
N PHE A 327 4.99 -11.19 2.48
CA PHE A 327 6.02 -10.22 2.11
C PHE A 327 5.68 -9.65 0.75
N ALA A 328 5.63 -8.33 0.67
CA ALA A 328 5.20 -7.62 -0.51
C ALA A 328 6.06 -6.38 -0.78
N GLN A 329 6.16 -6.03 -2.06
CA GLN A 329 6.75 -4.81 -2.55
C GLN A 329 5.77 -4.10 -3.46
N THR A 330 5.51 -2.83 -3.17
CA THR A 330 4.77 -1.91 -4.05
C THR A 330 5.74 -0.84 -4.53
N ILE A 331 5.74 -0.55 -5.83
CA ILE A 331 6.51 0.56 -6.41
C ILE A 331 5.53 1.38 -7.25
N GLY A 332 5.50 2.69 -7.03
CA GLY A 332 4.61 3.60 -7.76
C GLY A 332 5.38 4.78 -8.33
N ASN A 333 4.94 5.23 -9.50
CA ASN A 333 5.27 6.52 -10.08
C ASN A 333 3.98 7.17 -10.55
N ILE A 334 3.55 8.21 -9.85
CA ILE A 334 2.25 8.84 -10.05
C ILE A 334 2.46 10.32 -10.40
N ASP A 335 1.78 10.76 -11.45
CA ASP A 335 1.72 12.16 -11.84
C ASP A 335 0.99 12.97 -10.76
N THR A 336 1.63 14.03 -10.27
CA THR A 336 1.15 14.80 -9.11
C THR A 336 -0.06 15.68 -9.39
N ASP A 337 -0.40 15.89 -10.67
CA ASP A 337 -1.53 16.72 -11.08
C ASP A 337 -2.77 15.86 -11.37
N THR A 338 -2.58 14.73 -12.04
CA THR A 338 -3.66 13.87 -12.55
C THR A 338 -3.91 12.63 -11.68
N GLY A 339 -2.91 12.18 -10.93
CA GLY A 339 -2.95 10.92 -10.20
C GLY A 339 -2.83 9.67 -11.11
N LEU A 340 -2.58 9.83 -12.41
CA LEU A 340 -2.30 8.73 -13.33
C LEU A 340 -0.84 8.27 -13.19
N GLY A 341 -0.51 7.08 -13.67
CA GLY A 341 0.86 6.60 -13.67
C GLY A 341 0.98 5.09 -13.60
N ALA A 342 2.13 4.62 -13.10
CA ALA A 342 2.47 3.21 -13.08
C ALA A 342 2.62 2.66 -11.67
N LEU A 343 2.16 1.43 -11.49
CA LEU A 343 2.29 0.63 -10.29
C LEU A 343 2.92 -0.72 -10.61
N SER A 344 3.73 -1.20 -9.69
CA SER A 344 4.26 -2.55 -9.69
C SER A 344 4.10 -3.17 -8.31
N TYR A 345 3.38 -4.28 -8.23
CA TYR A 345 3.13 -5.00 -6.98
C TYR A 345 3.63 -6.44 -7.08
N GLY A 346 4.47 -6.85 -6.15
CA GLY A 346 4.95 -8.22 -6.05
C GLY A 346 4.73 -8.75 -4.65
N TRP A 347 4.18 -9.96 -4.52
CA TRP A 347 3.94 -10.57 -3.21
C TRP A 347 4.24 -12.06 -3.16
N GLN A 348 4.59 -12.52 -1.96
CA GLN A 348 4.91 -13.90 -1.64
C GLN A 348 4.23 -14.28 -0.32
N ALA A 349 3.49 -15.39 -0.33
CA ALA A 349 2.64 -15.77 0.80
C ALA A 349 3.46 -16.22 2.02
N GLY A 350 4.52 -17.00 1.80
CA GLY A 350 5.41 -17.45 2.86
C GLY A 350 6.87 -17.56 2.47
N THR A 351 7.74 -17.76 3.46
CA THR A 351 9.20 -17.80 3.26
C THR A 351 9.68 -18.90 2.30
N ASP A 352 8.87 -19.93 2.11
CA ASP A 352 9.21 -21.13 1.33
C ASP A 352 8.38 -21.25 0.03
N ASP A 353 7.69 -20.19 -0.39
CA ASP A 353 7.05 -20.14 -1.71
C ASP A 353 8.11 -20.38 -2.82
N ALA A 354 7.83 -21.37 -3.66
CA ALA A 354 8.70 -21.94 -4.71
C ALA A 354 9.87 -22.84 -4.26
N ASP A 355 10.17 -23.83 -5.12
CA ASP A 355 11.10 -24.94 -4.85
C ASP A 355 12.59 -24.50 -4.85
N GLY A 356 13.33 -25.01 -3.86
CA GLY A 356 14.77 -24.86 -3.75
C GLY A 356 15.23 -23.41 -3.52
N SER A 357 16.28 -23.01 -4.27
CA SER A 357 16.96 -21.71 -4.12
C SER A 357 16.29 -20.56 -4.86
N THR A 358 15.30 -20.83 -5.72
CA THR A 358 14.62 -19.79 -6.51
C THR A 358 13.31 -19.45 -5.84
N LYS A 359 13.24 -18.28 -5.21
CA LYS A 359 11.99 -17.74 -4.67
C LYS A 359 11.25 -17.01 -5.78
N LEU A 360 9.94 -17.23 -5.86
CA LEU A 360 9.07 -16.62 -6.85
C LEU A 360 7.99 -15.82 -6.14
N ALA A 361 7.66 -14.66 -6.73
CA ALA A 361 6.55 -13.84 -6.31
C ALA A 361 5.49 -13.81 -7.41
N ARG A 362 4.25 -13.59 -6.98
CA ARG A 362 3.13 -13.21 -7.83
C ARG A 362 3.28 -11.72 -8.10
N ILE A 363 3.24 -11.33 -9.37
CA ILE A 363 3.52 -9.97 -9.82
C ILE A 363 2.30 -9.43 -10.55
N PHE A 364 1.84 -8.26 -10.11
CA PHE A 364 0.74 -7.49 -10.68
C PHE A 364 1.22 -6.09 -11.02
N ASN A 365 1.27 -5.78 -12.31
CA ASN A 365 1.74 -4.50 -12.82
C ASN A 365 0.60 -3.79 -13.52
N VAL A 366 0.46 -2.48 -13.27
CA VAL A 366 -0.56 -1.65 -13.91
C VAL A 366 0.05 -0.33 -14.33
N TYR A 367 -0.36 0.21 -15.46
CA TYR A 367 -0.13 1.62 -15.77
C TYR A 367 -1.36 2.26 -16.39
N THR A 368 -1.52 3.55 -16.16
CA THR A 368 -2.56 4.38 -16.78
C THR A 368 -1.91 5.55 -17.50
N GLU A 369 -2.57 5.99 -18.58
CA GLU A 369 -2.10 7.09 -19.41
C GLU A 369 -3.27 7.81 -20.07
N GLU A 370 -3.03 9.04 -20.51
CA GLU A 370 -3.95 9.81 -21.31
C GLU A 370 -3.44 9.89 -22.75
N VAL A 371 -4.23 9.37 -23.69
CA VAL A 371 -3.89 9.33 -25.11
C VAL A 371 -5.08 9.86 -25.91
N GLU A 372 -4.87 10.92 -26.68
CA GLU A 372 -5.89 11.51 -27.57
C GLU A 372 -7.22 11.84 -26.84
N ASP A 373 -7.12 12.48 -25.66
CA ASP A 373 -8.26 12.84 -24.78
C ASP A 373 -9.01 11.63 -24.18
N GLU A 374 -8.40 10.44 -24.18
CA GLU A 374 -8.95 9.23 -23.57
C GLU A 374 -7.98 8.69 -22.50
N THR A 375 -8.50 8.45 -21.29
CA THR A 375 -7.72 7.81 -20.23
C THR A 375 -7.82 6.29 -20.34
N ARG A 376 -6.68 5.62 -20.50
CA ARG A 376 -6.57 4.18 -20.66
C ARG A 376 -5.75 3.57 -19.53
N GLY A 377 -5.94 2.27 -19.31
CA GLY A 377 -5.20 1.49 -18.34
C GLY A 377 -4.85 0.11 -18.85
N TYR A 378 -3.70 -0.39 -18.44
CA TYR A 378 -3.17 -1.68 -18.85
C TYR A 378 -2.66 -2.41 -17.62
N ALA A 379 -3.08 -3.65 -17.45
CA ALA A 379 -2.72 -4.48 -16.31
C ALA A 379 -2.17 -5.82 -16.77
N PHE A 380 -1.16 -6.31 -16.06
CA PHE A 380 -0.49 -7.56 -16.32
C PHE A 380 -0.34 -8.36 -15.05
N PHE A 381 -0.56 -9.67 -15.14
CA PHE A 381 -0.30 -10.59 -14.04
C PHE A 381 0.56 -11.77 -14.49
N GLY A 382 1.53 -12.13 -13.66
CA GLY A 382 2.35 -13.31 -13.84
C GLY A 382 3.29 -13.52 -12.66
N PHE A 383 4.41 -14.16 -12.91
CA PHE A 383 5.36 -14.54 -11.87
C PHE A 383 6.76 -14.06 -12.21
N GLY A 384 7.51 -13.77 -11.15
CA GLY A 384 8.84 -13.19 -11.22
C GLY A 384 9.70 -13.59 -10.03
N ARG A 385 10.87 -12.98 -9.92
CA ARG A 385 11.77 -13.18 -8.78
C ARG A 385 11.08 -12.73 -7.49
N GLY A 386 11.05 -13.60 -6.50
CA GLY A 386 10.46 -13.34 -5.18
C GLY A 386 11.45 -12.85 -4.14
N PHE A 387 11.06 -13.00 -2.87
CA PHE A 387 11.77 -12.51 -1.69
C PHE A 387 12.50 -13.65 -1.00
N ASN A 388 13.74 -13.40 -0.59
CA ASN A 388 14.60 -14.45 -0.04
C ASN A 388 15.11 -14.10 1.36
N LYS A 389 14.60 -14.83 2.36
CA LYS A 389 15.03 -14.68 3.77
C LYS A 389 16.48 -15.04 4.05
N THR A 390 17.15 -15.76 3.14
CA THR A 390 18.53 -16.22 3.34
C THR A 390 19.55 -15.26 2.73
N THR A 391 19.24 -14.73 1.55
CA THR A 391 20.15 -13.83 0.81
C THR A 391 19.81 -12.36 1.01
N GLY A 392 18.61 -12.03 1.49
CA GLY A 392 18.10 -10.66 1.53
C GLY A 392 17.58 -10.16 0.18
N ASP A 393 17.49 -11.03 -0.83
CA ASP A 393 17.04 -10.61 -2.15
C ASP A 393 15.59 -10.13 -2.07
N ILE A 394 15.39 -8.87 -2.48
CA ILE A 394 14.08 -8.29 -2.76
C ILE A 394 13.73 -8.57 -4.23
N GLY A 395 12.47 -8.88 -4.50
CA GLY A 395 11.96 -9.05 -5.87
C GLY A 395 12.22 -7.83 -6.76
N THR A 396 12.12 -8.00 -8.07
CA THR A 396 12.23 -6.88 -9.03
C THR A 396 10.87 -6.43 -9.56
N ASN A 397 9.79 -7.06 -9.07
CA ASN A 397 8.43 -6.97 -9.60
C ASN A 397 8.35 -7.08 -11.14
N SER A 398 9.24 -7.88 -11.74
CA SER A 398 9.27 -8.12 -13.18
C SER A 398 8.61 -9.46 -13.49
N ILE A 399 7.64 -9.45 -14.41
CA ILE A 399 7.03 -10.68 -14.92
C ILE A 399 7.97 -11.28 -15.96
N ASN A 400 8.30 -12.56 -15.84
CA ASN A 400 9.07 -13.29 -16.86
C ASN A 400 8.47 -14.65 -17.22
N ARG A 401 7.41 -15.07 -16.54
CA ARG A 401 6.73 -16.34 -16.78
C ARG A 401 5.32 -16.31 -16.24
N PHE A 402 4.52 -17.27 -16.70
CA PHE A 402 3.22 -17.56 -16.13
C PHE A 402 3.18 -19.00 -15.60
N ILE A 403 2.68 -19.18 -14.37
CA ILE A 403 2.53 -20.51 -13.75
C ILE A 403 1.03 -20.81 -13.63
N CYS A 404 0.54 -21.66 -14.52
CA CYS A 404 -0.87 -22.03 -14.58
C CYS A 404 -1.32 -22.99 -13.47
N ASN A 405 -0.38 -23.75 -12.90
CA ASN A 405 -0.64 -24.68 -11.80
C ASN A 405 0.41 -24.44 -10.72
N TRP A 406 0.15 -23.47 -9.84
CA TRP A 406 1.08 -23.07 -8.78
C TRP A 406 1.09 -24.06 -7.60
N ALA A 407 -0.09 -24.45 -7.12
CA ALA A 407 -0.26 -25.30 -5.93
C ALA A 407 -1.13 -26.55 -6.15
N GLY A 408 -1.62 -26.77 -7.37
CA GLY A 408 -2.38 -27.98 -7.68
C GLY A 408 -1.50 -29.25 -7.78
N PRO A 409 -2.12 -30.42 -8.06
CA PRO A 409 -1.43 -31.69 -8.10
C PRO A 409 -0.38 -31.70 -9.21
N GLY A 410 0.81 -32.19 -8.85
CA GLY A 410 1.95 -32.24 -9.77
C GLY A 410 2.41 -30.86 -10.27
N ASN A 411 2.16 -29.79 -9.49
CA ASN A 411 2.56 -28.43 -9.85
C ASN A 411 4.03 -28.32 -10.26
N SER A 412 4.29 -27.31 -11.09
CA SER A 412 5.64 -26.96 -11.51
C SER A 412 5.80 -25.44 -11.52
N HIS A 413 6.78 -24.95 -10.76
CA HIS A 413 7.15 -23.53 -10.74
C HIS A 413 8.10 -23.11 -11.88
N THR A 414 8.34 -24.00 -12.85
CA THR A 414 9.08 -23.61 -14.08
C THR A 414 8.27 -22.58 -14.86
N GLY A 415 6.96 -22.78 -14.98
CA GLY A 415 6.04 -21.91 -15.71
C GLY A 415 6.23 -21.95 -17.23
N THR A 416 5.38 -21.24 -17.94
CA THR A 416 5.55 -20.91 -19.35
C THR A 416 6.33 -19.59 -19.43
N GLU A 417 7.53 -19.64 -20.00
CA GLU A 417 8.40 -18.46 -20.17
C GLU A 417 7.74 -17.40 -21.05
N ASP A 418 8.03 -16.13 -20.74
CA ASP A 418 7.61 -14.95 -21.50
C ASP A 418 6.10 -14.90 -21.76
N ARG A 419 5.32 -15.28 -20.73
CA ARG A 419 3.85 -15.18 -20.72
C ARG A 419 3.32 -14.42 -19.53
N ALA A 420 2.19 -13.74 -19.74
CA ALA A 420 1.39 -13.09 -18.70
C ALA A 420 -0.09 -13.07 -19.08
N GLN A 421 -0.93 -12.88 -18.07
CA GLN A 421 -2.29 -12.36 -18.27
C GLN A 421 -2.22 -10.87 -18.60
N LYS A 422 -3.20 -10.39 -19.36
CA LYS A 422 -3.37 -8.96 -19.65
C LYS A 422 -4.84 -8.56 -19.58
N GLN A 423 -5.08 -7.36 -19.05
CA GLN A 423 -6.36 -6.67 -19.16
C GLN A 423 -6.12 -5.22 -19.56
N THR A 424 -6.88 -4.75 -20.54
CA THR A 424 -6.94 -3.35 -20.97
C THR A 424 -8.24 -2.74 -20.47
N MET A 425 -8.19 -1.45 -20.14
CA MET A 425 -9.25 -0.74 -19.45
C MET A 425 -9.40 0.68 -20.02
N LEU A 426 -10.63 1.17 -20.07
CA LEU A 426 -10.95 2.53 -20.48
C LEU A 426 -11.67 3.25 -19.34
N PHE A 427 -11.29 4.49 -19.08
CA PHE A 427 -11.99 5.31 -18.10
C PHE A 427 -13.32 5.78 -18.67
N ASN A 428 -14.41 5.45 -17.98
CA ASN A 428 -15.75 5.91 -18.32
C ASN A 428 -16.13 7.08 -17.41
N GLU A 429 -16.13 8.30 -17.97
CA GLU A 429 -16.48 9.52 -17.23
C GLU A 429 -17.89 9.50 -16.62
N SER A 430 -18.84 8.76 -17.21
CA SER A 430 -20.22 8.69 -16.71
C SER A 430 -20.34 7.85 -15.45
N THR A 431 -19.51 6.81 -15.32
CA THR A 431 -19.48 5.93 -14.14
C THR A 431 -18.36 6.31 -13.18
N GLY A 432 -17.37 7.07 -13.64
CA GLY A 432 -16.16 7.43 -12.89
C GLY A 432 -15.24 6.23 -12.64
N LYS A 433 -15.30 5.19 -13.49
CA LYS A 433 -14.61 3.91 -13.30
C LYS A 433 -13.80 3.53 -14.53
N PHE A 434 -12.74 2.77 -14.31
CA PHE A 434 -12.08 2.01 -15.38
C PHE A 434 -12.89 0.74 -15.66
N GLU A 435 -13.43 0.63 -16.88
CA GLU A 435 -14.21 -0.49 -17.37
C GLU A 435 -13.35 -1.37 -18.27
N SER A 436 -13.62 -2.68 -18.32
CA SER A 436 -12.83 -3.62 -19.12
C SER A 436 -13.05 -3.37 -20.61
N ASP A 437 -11.97 -3.29 -21.39
CA ASP A 437 -12.01 -3.11 -22.85
C ASP A 437 -11.67 -4.43 -23.58
N ALA A 438 -10.50 -5.01 -23.28
CA ALA A 438 -10.07 -6.30 -23.81
C ALA A 438 -9.23 -7.11 -22.81
N THR A 439 -9.25 -8.44 -22.96
CA THR A 439 -8.69 -9.40 -21.98
C THR A 439 -7.92 -10.55 -22.65
N ASN A 440 -6.85 -10.99 -21.99
CA ASN A 440 -6.06 -12.18 -22.29
C ASN A 440 -5.86 -12.99 -21.01
N LEU A 441 -6.97 -13.57 -20.52
CA LEU A 441 -7.04 -14.21 -19.21
C LEU A 441 -7.27 -15.72 -19.25
N GLU A 442 -7.65 -16.27 -20.41
CA GLU A 442 -8.05 -17.66 -20.56
C GLU A 442 -6.82 -18.58 -20.52
N TYR A 443 -6.84 -19.54 -19.60
CA TYR A 443 -5.89 -20.64 -19.55
C TYR A 443 -6.50 -21.83 -18.79
N ALA A 444 -5.96 -23.03 -19.00
CA ALA A 444 -6.29 -24.18 -18.18
C ALA A 444 -5.35 -24.24 -16.97
N PRO A 445 -5.86 -24.40 -15.73
CA PRO A 445 -5.07 -24.41 -14.51
C PRO A 445 -4.34 -25.75 -14.35
N LYS A 446 -3.37 -25.97 -15.23
CA LYS A 446 -2.52 -27.15 -15.37
C LYS A 446 -1.15 -26.71 -15.88
N ASN A 447 -0.11 -27.53 -15.69
CA ASN A 447 1.28 -27.20 -15.99
C ASN A 447 1.49 -26.69 -17.43
N SER A 448 0.72 -27.22 -18.40
CA SER A 448 0.84 -26.82 -19.81
C SER A 448 -0.02 -25.62 -20.21
N CYS A 449 -0.80 -25.03 -19.28
CA CYS A 449 -1.77 -23.96 -19.53
C CYS A 449 -2.90 -24.29 -20.53
N ASN A 450 -2.89 -25.47 -21.14
CA ASN A 450 -3.79 -25.86 -22.22
C ASN A 450 -4.46 -27.19 -21.90
N TYR A 451 -5.77 -27.28 -22.09
CA TYR A 451 -6.55 -28.50 -21.92
C TYR A 451 -7.18 -28.90 -23.25
N ASP A 452 -7.01 -30.15 -23.66
CA ASP A 452 -7.45 -30.64 -24.96
C ASP A 452 -8.95 -30.98 -25.03
N GLY A 453 -9.68 -30.78 -23.92
CA GLY A 453 -11.09 -31.13 -23.80
C GLY A 453 -11.32 -32.62 -23.53
N SER A 454 -10.27 -33.41 -23.33
CA SER A 454 -10.38 -34.84 -23.06
C SER A 454 -10.24 -35.16 -21.57
N GLY A 455 -11.14 -35.99 -21.05
CA GLY A 455 -11.11 -36.47 -19.67
C GLY A 455 -12.25 -35.94 -18.80
N THR A 456 -12.00 -35.91 -17.50
CA THR A 456 -13.00 -35.56 -16.48
C THR A 456 -12.58 -34.40 -15.59
N PHE A 457 -11.61 -33.60 -16.06
CA PHE A 457 -11.15 -32.42 -15.36
C PHE A 457 -12.28 -31.41 -15.25
N GLY A 458 -12.53 -30.90 -14.05
CA GLY A 458 -13.54 -29.88 -13.78
C GLY A 458 -13.01 -28.92 -12.72
N PHE A 459 -13.38 -27.65 -12.84
CA PHE A 459 -13.01 -26.63 -11.85
C PHE A 459 -14.09 -25.56 -11.73
N THR A 460 -14.16 -24.91 -10.56
CA THR A 460 -15.08 -23.82 -10.25
C THR A 460 -14.50 -22.91 -9.17
N THR A 461 -14.91 -21.65 -9.16
CA THR A 461 -14.65 -20.71 -8.07
C THR A 461 -15.78 -20.72 -7.02
N ASP A 462 -16.93 -21.32 -7.35
CA ASP A 462 -18.08 -21.41 -6.45
C ASP A 462 -17.86 -22.47 -5.35
N SER A 463 -17.47 -22.00 -4.18
CA SER A 463 -17.28 -22.82 -2.97
C SER A 463 -18.54 -23.50 -2.44
N SER A 464 -19.74 -23.07 -2.89
CA SER A 464 -21.02 -23.64 -2.46
C SER A 464 -21.44 -24.86 -3.27
N VAL A 465 -20.81 -25.10 -4.42
CA VAL A 465 -21.16 -26.19 -5.32
C VAL A 465 -20.42 -27.48 -4.92
N ASN A 466 -21.15 -28.58 -4.87
CA ASN A 466 -20.55 -29.90 -4.77
C ASN A 466 -19.74 -30.18 -6.04
N LEU A 467 -18.43 -30.41 -5.95
CA LEU A 467 -17.62 -30.64 -7.16
C LEU A 467 -18.08 -31.83 -8.01
N ASN A 468 -18.80 -32.79 -7.44
CA ASN A 468 -19.41 -33.87 -8.23
C ASN A 468 -20.44 -33.33 -9.24
N ASP A 469 -21.07 -32.20 -8.94
CA ASP A 469 -22.06 -31.51 -9.79
C ASP A 469 -21.40 -30.50 -10.76
N VAL A 470 -20.14 -30.13 -10.54
CA VAL A 470 -19.37 -29.33 -11.51
C VAL A 470 -19.19 -30.14 -12.78
N GLY A 471 -19.62 -29.60 -13.93
CA GLY A 471 -19.43 -30.26 -15.21
C GLY A 471 -17.94 -30.49 -15.49
N ASN A 472 -17.61 -31.59 -16.18
CA ASN A 472 -16.28 -31.70 -16.76
C ASN A 472 -16.11 -30.58 -17.79
N GLN A 473 -14.92 -29.98 -17.83
CA GLN A 473 -14.56 -29.08 -18.91
C GLN A 473 -14.67 -29.86 -20.22
N SER A 474 -15.64 -29.48 -21.05
CA SER A 474 -16.05 -30.23 -22.24
C SER A 474 -15.58 -29.58 -23.54
N GLY A 475 -14.81 -28.48 -23.43
CA GLY A 475 -14.16 -27.79 -24.51
C GLY A 475 -12.63 -27.81 -24.36
N MET A 476 -11.95 -27.68 -25.50
CA MET A 476 -10.53 -27.36 -25.51
C MET A 476 -10.35 -25.96 -24.93
N ILE A 477 -9.49 -25.83 -23.93
CA ILE A 477 -9.05 -24.54 -23.39
C ILE A 477 -7.67 -24.28 -23.98
N THR A 478 -7.60 -23.33 -24.90
CA THR A 478 -6.33 -22.85 -25.46
C THR A 478 -5.96 -21.59 -24.73
N ASN A 479 -4.80 -21.57 -24.08
CA ASN A 479 -4.36 -20.37 -23.37
C ASN A 479 -4.24 -19.19 -24.35
N ASN A 480 -4.75 -18.03 -23.96
CA ASN A 480 -4.63 -16.79 -24.74
C ASN A 480 -3.67 -15.77 -24.08
N LEU A 481 -2.83 -16.23 -23.15
CA LEU A 481 -1.81 -15.43 -22.47
C LEU A 481 -0.92 -14.72 -23.48
N ILE A 482 -0.66 -13.43 -23.23
CA ILE A 482 0.19 -12.61 -24.09
C ILE A 482 1.63 -13.13 -24.08
N ASN A 483 2.38 -12.87 -25.15
CA ASN A 483 3.82 -13.09 -25.16
C ASN A 483 4.53 -11.77 -24.86
N LEU A 484 5.38 -11.77 -23.83
CA LEU A 484 6.01 -10.55 -23.31
C LEU A 484 6.93 -9.85 -24.32
N ASP A 485 7.54 -10.60 -25.25
CA ASP A 485 8.45 -10.04 -26.26
C ASP A 485 7.73 -9.37 -27.44
N THR A 486 6.43 -9.65 -27.61
CA THR A 486 5.67 -9.25 -28.81
C THR A 486 4.43 -8.44 -28.51
N ASP A 487 3.98 -8.38 -27.25
CA ASP A 487 2.86 -7.55 -26.85
C ASP A 487 3.31 -6.09 -26.73
N GLU A 488 2.69 -5.21 -27.52
CA GLU A 488 3.05 -3.80 -27.60
C GLU A 488 2.80 -3.05 -26.28
N ASP A 489 1.69 -3.33 -25.61
CA ASP A 489 1.35 -2.67 -24.35
C ASP A 489 2.30 -3.10 -23.23
N PHE A 490 2.71 -4.38 -23.19
CA PHE A 490 3.76 -4.81 -22.25
C PHE A 490 5.12 -4.20 -22.58
N ALA A 491 5.47 -4.06 -23.85
CA ALA A 491 6.72 -3.41 -24.27
C ALA A 491 6.76 -1.91 -23.90
N ASN A 492 5.60 -1.26 -23.83
CA ASN A 492 5.46 0.12 -23.39
C ASN A 492 5.45 0.26 -21.85
N TYR A 493 5.15 -0.81 -21.11
CA TYR A 493 5.25 -0.80 -19.66
C TYR A 493 6.71 -0.64 -19.23
N THR A 494 6.98 0.48 -18.54
CA THR A 494 8.22 0.68 -17.81
C THR A 494 7.93 0.54 -16.32
N ALA A 495 8.59 -0.42 -15.67
CA ALA A 495 8.51 -0.54 -14.22
C ALA A 495 8.93 0.78 -13.56
N PRO A 496 8.17 1.29 -12.57
CA PRO A 496 8.53 2.51 -11.86
C PRO A 496 9.96 2.46 -11.32
N THR A 497 10.68 3.56 -11.46
CA THR A 497 12.02 3.70 -10.86
C THR A 497 11.91 3.78 -9.35
N LEU A 498 12.91 3.24 -8.65
CA LEU A 498 13.00 3.40 -7.20
C LEU A 498 13.30 4.87 -6.85
N PRO A 499 12.76 5.39 -5.75
CA PRO A 499 13.17 6.68 -5.19
C PRO A 499 14.68 6.75 -4.94
N SER A 500 15.22 7.96 -5.00
CA SER A 500 16.53 8.31 -4.45
C SER A 500 16.65 7.87 -2.99
N GLU A 501 17.81 7.33 -2.60
CA GLU A 501 18.14 6.96 -1.20
C GLU A 501 19.20 7.89 -0.60
N ASN A 502 19.31 9.13 -1.12
CA ASN A 502 20.30 10.12 -0.65
C ASN A 502 19.65 11.07 0.35
N PHE A 503 19.47 10.66 1.61
CA PHE A 503 18.95 11.51 2.69
C PHE A 503 19.96 11.64 3.83
#